data_AF-K0VW28-F1
#
_entry.id   AF-K0VW28-F1
#
_cell.length_a   1.000
_cell.length_b   1.000
_cell.length_c   1.000
_cell.angle_alpha   90.00
_cell.angle_beta   90.00
_cell.angle_gamma   90.00
#
_symmetry.space_group_name_H-M   'P 1'
#
loop_
_entity.id
_entity.type
_entity.pdbx_description
1 polymer ?
#
loop_
_entity_poly.entity_id
_entity_poly.type
_entity_poly.pdbx_seq_one_letter_code
_entity_poly.pdbx_strand_id
1 'polypeptide(L)'
;MISVTSPAAGEVQIHEMVTKDNVMRMRQLKDGIAIAAGQTVKLEPGNLHLMFQKVTTPFKQGATVPVTLTFEKAGKVDLVLQVLSAQGK
;
A
#
# COMPACT_ATOMS: atom_id res chain seq x y z
N MET A 1 4.81 4.24 9.60
CA MET A 1 3.76 3.23 9.36
C MET A 1 4.42 1.87 9.34
N ILE A 2 4.01 0.95 10.20
CA ILE A 2 4.70 -0.34 10.41
C ILE A 2 4.02 -1.52 9.73
N SER A 3 2.70 -1.45 9.48
CA SER A 3 1.98 -2.51 8.77
C SER A 3 0.67 -2.00 8.17
N VAL A 4 0.14 -2.77 7.21
CA VAL A 4 -1.19 -2.56 6.62
C VAL A 4 -1.91 -3.90 6.57
N THR A 5 -3.20 -3.89 6.87
CA THR A 5 -4.06 -5.08 6.75
C THR A 5 -5.36 -4.75 6.06
N SER A 6 -5.99 -5.74 5.43
CA SER A 6 -7.31 -5.63 4.84
C SER A 6 -8.04 -6.97 4.93
N PRO A 7 -9.35 -7.01 5.23
CA PRO A 7 -10.12 -8.25 5.15
C PRO A 7 -10.27 -8.76 3.71
N ALA A 8 -9.98 -7.94 2.69
CA ALA A 8 -10.10 -8.32 1.29
C ALA A 8 -8.88 -9.09 0.73
N ALA A 9 -7.82 -9.25 1.53
CA ALA A 9 -6.58 -9.91 1.13
C ALA A 9 -5.98 -10.70 2.31
N GLY A 10 -5.35 -11.83 2.02
CA GLY A 10 -4.63 -12.58 3.05
C GLY A 10 -3.40 -11.85 3.59
N GLU A 11 -2.81 -10.96 2.79
CA GLU A 11 -1.66 -10.16 3.18
C GLU A 11 -1.63 -8.83 2.41
N VAL A 12 -1.22 -7.75 3.06
CA VAL A 12 -0.96 -6.45 2.40
C VAL A 12 0.48 -6.04 2.69
N GLN A 13 1.26 -5.86 1.64
CA GLN A 13 2.68 -5.53 1.73
C GLN A 13 2.94 -4.11 1.25
N ILE A 14 3.97 -3.48 1.80
CA ILE A 14 4.45 -2.16 1.36
C ILE A 14 5.65 -2.39 0.45
N HIS A 15 5.62 -1.80 -0.75
CA HIS A 15 6.67 -1.95 -1.75
C HIS A 15 7.16 -0.58 -2.20
N GLU A 16 8.46 -0.48 -2.47
CA GLU A 16 9.07 0.64 -3.17
C GLU A 16 9.52 0.21 -4.57
N MET A 17 9.54 1.15 -5.50
CA MET A 17 10.18 0.98 -6.81
C MET A 17 11.60 1.54 -6.74
N VAL A 18 12.59 0.69 -6.95
CA VAL A 18 14.00 1.09 -6.99
C VAL A 18 14.57 0.85 -8.37
N THR A 19 15.27 1.84 -8.91
CA THR A 19 16.05 1.68 -10.14
C THR A 19 17.42 1.14 -9.76
N LYS A 20 17.72 -0.08 -10.19
CA LYS A 20 19.05 -0.68 -10.03
C LYS A 20 19.54 -1.17 -11.39
N ASP A 21 20.74 -0.76 -11.78
CA ASP A 21 21.35 -1.14 -13.06
C ASP A 21 20.46 -0.79 -14.26
N ASN A 22 19.83 0.38 -14.23
CA ASN A 22 18.87 0.84 -15.26
C ASN A 22 17.59 -0.02 -15.39
N VAL A 23 17.34 -0.92 -14.44
CA VAL A 23 16.13 -1.75 -14.37
C VAL A 23 15.30 -1.35 -13.15
N MET A 24 14.02 -1.07 -13.38
CA MET A 24 13.06 -0.86 -12.29
C MET A 24 12.74 -2.19 -11.61
N ARG A 25 12.88 -2.24 -10.29
CA ARG A 25 12.54 -3.41 -9.47
C ARG A 25 11.63 -3.01 -8.31
N MET A 26 10.67 -3.87 -8.01
CA MET A 26 9.87 -3.78 -6.79
C MET A 26 10.67 -4.37 -5.62
N ARG A 27 10.70 -3.67 -4.49
CA ARG A 27 11.29 -4.14 -3.25
C ARG A 27 10.29 -4.00 -2.11
N GLN A 28 10.01 -5.10 -1.43
CA GLN A 28 9.20 -5.09 -0.23
C GLN A 28 9.92 -4.41 0.94
N LEU A 29 9.21 -3.53 1.64
CA LEU A 29 9.64 -2.87 2.88
C LEU A 29 9.02 -3.61 4.08
N LYS A 30 9.79 -4.52 4.69
CA LYS A 30 9.32 -5.37 5.81
C LYS A 30 9.13 -4.60 7.11
N ASP A 31 9.95 -3.58 7.34
CA ASP A 31 9.91 -2.76 8.56
C ASP A 31 8.94 -1.55 8.44
N GLY A 32 8.25 -1.45 7.29
CA GLY A 32 7.35 -0.34 7.00
C GLY A 32 8.05 0.92 6.47
N ILE A 33 7.45 2.08 6.72
CA ILE A 33 7.90 3.40 6.24
C ILE A 33 8.02 4.37 7.41
N ALA A 34 9.19 5.00 7.57
CA ALA A 34 9.36 6.11 8.50
C ALA A 34 8.67 7.37 7.96
N ILE A 35 7.85 8.02 8.79
CA ILE A 35 7.19 9.29 8.46
C ILE A 35 7.67 10.29 9.50
N ALA A 36 8.59 11.17 9.10
CA ALA A 36 9.11 12.20 9.99
C ALA A 36 8.05 13.28 10.26
N ALA A 37 8.21 14.01 11.36
CA ALA A 37 7.28 15.08 11.73
C ALA A 37 7.21 16.14 10.61
N GLY A 38 5.99 16.54 10.25
CA GLY A 38 5.74 17.50 9.18
C GLY A 38 6.00 16.98 7.76
N GLN A 39 6.38 15.70 7.59
CA GLN A 39 6.55 15.09 6.27
C GLN A 39 5.28 14.35 5.84
N THR A 40 5.05 14.36 4.53
CA THR A 40 3.99 13.58 3.88
C THR A 40 4.63 12.52 3.01
N VAL A 41 4.28 11.26 3.24
CA VAL A 41 4.63 10.16 2.33
C VAL A 41 3.44 9.93 1.40
N LYS A 42 3.71 9.92 0.09
CA LYS A 42 2.72 9.57 -0.93
C LYS A 42 2.89 8.12 -1.35
N LEU A 43 1.76 7.43 -1.46
CA LEU A 43 1.68 6.12 -2.09
C LEU A 43 1.14 6.32 -3.50
N GLU A 44 1.94 6.05 -4.52
CA GLU A 44 1.62 6.31 -5.92
C GLU A 44 2.26 5.28 -6.86
N PRO A 45 1.62 4.99 -8.02
CA PRO A 45 2.20 4.10 -9.02
C PRO A 45 3.60 4.53 -9.43
N GLY A 46 4.54 3.59 -9.53
CA GLY A 46 5.92 3.88 -9.90
C GLY A 46 6.82 4.32 -8.74
N ASN A 47 6.28 4.46 -7.52
CA ASN A 47 7.02 4.76 -6.30
C ASN A 47 6.57 3.81 -5.17
N LEU A 48 6.30 4.32 -3.97
CA LEU A 48 5.76 3.54 -2.86
C LEU A 48 4.32 3.12 -3.14
N HIS A 49 3.99 1.86 -2.90
CA HIS A 49 2.64 1.34 -3.12
C HIS A 49 2.32 0.17 -2.18
N LEU A 50 1.03 -0.15 -2.08
CA LEU A 50 0.53 -1.31 -1.35
C LEU A 50 0.28 -2.45 -2.34
N MET A 51 0.82 -3.63 -2.04
CA MET A 51 0.57 -4.85 -2.79
C MET A 51 -0.33 -5.79 -1.99
N PHE A 52 -1.54 -6.00 -2.48
CA PHE A 52 -2.50 -6.94 -1.91
C PHE A 52 -2.21 -8.34 -2.45
N GLN A 53 -1.87 -9.27 -1.57
CA GLN A 53 -1.59 -10.66 -1.91
C GLN A 53 -2.69 -11.59 -1.40
N LYS A 54 -2.82 -12.74 -2.08
CA LYS A 54 -3.83 -13.77 -1.73
C LYS A 54 -5.24 -13.18 -1.70
N VAL A 55 -5.54 -12.33 -2.67
CA VAL A 55 -6.88 -11.77 -2.88
C VAL A 55 -7.77 -12.88 -3.42
N THR A 56 -8.81 -13.24 -2.66
CA THR A 56 -9.74 -14.34 -3.01
C THR A 56 -10.81 -13.89 -3.99
N THR A 57 -11.24 -12.64 -3.91
CA THR A 57 -12.22 -12.03 -4.83
C THR A 57 -11.56 -10.89 -5.59
N PRO A 58 -11.47 -10.95 -6.93
CA PRO A 58 -10.90 -9.89 -7.73
C PRO A 58 -11.53 -8.53 -7.42
N PHE A 59 -10.71 -7.49 -7.31
CA PHE A 59 -11.21 -6.14 -7.10
C PHE A 59 -11.94 -5.64 -8.35
N LYS A 60 -13.19 -5.22 -8.17
CA LYS A 60 -14.04 -4.68 -9.22
C LYS A 60 -13.99 -3.16 -9.19
N GLN A 61 -13.80 -2.53 -10.36
CA GLN A 61 -13.88 -1.08 -10.48
C GLN A 61 -15.19 -0.53 -9.89
N GLY A 62 -15.10 0.58 -9.16
CA GLY A 62 -16.21 1.21 -8.45
C GLY A 62 -16.54 0.57 -7.11
N ALA A 63 -15.93 -0.58 -6.77
CA ALA A 63 -16.01 -1.13 -5.43
C ALA A 63 -15.11 -0.37 -4.45
N THR A 64 -15.18 -0.74 -3.18
CA THR A 64 -14.33 -0.22 -2.12
C THR A 64 -13.60 -1.34 -1.40
N VAL A 65 -12.41 -1.05 -0.88
CA VAL A 65 -11.57 -1.97 -0.11
C VAL A 65 -11.24 -1.31 1.21
N PRO A 66 -11.75 -1.82 2.35
CA PRO A 66 -11.34 -1.32 3.66
C PRO A 66 -9.91 -1.74 3.96
N VAL A 67 -9.11 -0.83 4.51
CA VAL A 67 -7.75 -1.09 4.95
C VAL A 67 -7.50 -0.42 6.29
N THR A 68 -6.65 -1.06 7.10
CA THR A 68 -6.20 -0.53 8.38
C THR A 68 -4.69 -0.29 8.28
N LEU A 69 -4.28 0.97 8.43
CA LEU A 69 -2.87 1.34 8.55
C LEU A 69 -2.50 1.32 10.03
N THR A 70 -1.41 0.63 10.38
CA THR A 70 -0.88 0.67 11.74
C THR A 70 0.38 1.53 11.78
N PHE A 71 0.35 2.57 12.61
CA PHE A 71 1.47 3.44 12.91
C PHE A 71 1.99 3.14 14.31
N GLU A 72 3.31 3.13 14.46
CA GLU A 72 3.97 2.90 15.75
C GLU A 72 3.51 3.90 16.83
N LYS A 73 3.39 5.19 16.47
CA LYS A 73 3.04 6.26 17.42
C LYS A 73 1.56 6.65 17.40
N ALA A 74 0.92 6.65 16.23
CA ALA A 74 -0.47 7.08 16.08
C ALA A 74 -1.48 5.94 16.24
N GLY A 75 -1.02 4.69 16.36
CA GLY A 75 -1.90 3.52 16.45
C GLY A 75 -2.54 3.16 15.11
N LYS A 76 -3.76 2.64 15.15
CA LYS A 76 -4.48 2.15 13.97
C LYS A 76 -5.33 3.26 13.35
N VAL A 77 -5.30 3.34 12.03
CA VAL A 77 -6.12 4.24 11.24
C VAL A 77 -6.85 3.42 10.18
N ASP A 78 -8.17 3.40 10.27
CA ASP A 78 -9.03 2.74 9.30
C ASP A 78 -9.40 3.70 8.17
N LEU A 79 -9.32 3.21 6.94
CA LEU A 79 -9.69 3.96 5.75
C LEU A 79 -10.27 3.05 4.67
N VAL A 80 -10.97 3.65 3.73
CA VAL A 80 -11.64 2.93 2.64
C VAL A 80 -11.05 3.39 1.32
N LEU A 81 -10.41 2.48 0.60
CA LEU A 81 -9.85 2.75 -0.73
C LEU A 81 -10.91 2.50 -1.81
N GLN A 82 -10.99 3.40 -2.79
CA GLN A 82 -11.81 3.16 -3.98
C GLN A 82 -11.03 2.35 -5.00
N VAL A 83 -11.67 1.35 -5.59
CA VAL A 83 -11.10 0.56 -6.68
C VAL A 83 -11.32 1.31 -7.99
N LEU A 84 -10.23 1.87 -8.52
CA LEU A 84 -10.21 2.51 -9.84
C LEU A 84 -9.86 1.49 -10.93
N SER A 85 -9.95 1.92 -12.20
CA SER A 85 -9.42 1.12 -13.31
C SER A 85 -7.91 0.90 -13.15
N ALA A 86 -7.35 -0.15 -13.77
CA ALA A 86 -5.90 -0.40 -13.75
C ALA A 86 -5.07 0.76 -14.35
N GLN A 87 -5.71 1.67 -15.09
CA GLN A 87 -5.12 2.88 -15.67
C GLN A 87 -5.20 4.09 -14.73
N GLY A 88 -5.78 3.94 -13.53
CA GLY A 88 -5.92 4.99 -12.52
C GLY A 88 -6.91 6.10 -12.90
N LYS A 89 -7.72 5.89 -13.94
CA LYS A 89 -8.81 6.79 -14.37
C LYS A 89 -10.17 6.26 -13.95
#